data_AF-A0A426R4T2-F1
#
_entry.id   AF-A0A426R4T2-F1
#
_cell.length_a   1.000
_cell.length_b   1.000
_cell.length_c   1.000
_cell.angle_alpha   90.00
_cell.angle_beta   90.00
_cell.angle_gamma   90.00
#
_symmetry.space_group_name_H-M   'P 1'
#
loop_
_entity.id
_entity.type
_entity.pdbx_description
1 polymer ?
#
loop_
_entity_poly.entity_id
_entity_poly.type
_entity_poly.pdbx_seq_one_letter_code
_entity_poly.pdbx_strand_id
1 'polypeptide(L)' 'MDTGDRCHFTAGANTVVVTVREVRDDGLVLVQNESHGTGAYPFLVRSDMLVPELVDPVDADAV' A
#
# COMPACT_ATOMS: atom_id res chain seq x y z
N MET A 1 -2.54 9.73 0.03
CA MET A 1 -2.33 8.34 -0.38
C MET A 1 -2.25 8.39 -1.86
N ASP A 2 -1.06 8.08 -2.34
CA ASP A 2 -0.61 8.41 -3.68
C ASP A 2 0.08 7.19 -4.28
N THR A 3 0.21 7.14 -5.60
CA THR A 3 0.91 6.05 -6.26
C THR A 3 2.34 5.94 -5.75
N GLY A 4 2.75 4.74 -5.32
CA GLY A 4 4.04 4.47 -4.71
C GLY A 4 4.01 4.35 -3.19
N ASP A 5 2.94 4.84 -2.53
CA ASP A 5 2.80 4.70 -1.08
C ASP A 5 2.72 3.23 -0.67
N ARG A 6 3.32 2.92 0.48
CA ARG A 6 3.20 1.61 1.14
C ARG A 6 2.09 1.68 2.17
N CYS A 7 1.25 0.65 2.18
CA CYS A 7 0.09 0.56 3.06
C CYS A 7 -0.01 -0.85 3.65
N HIS A 8 -0.57 -0.94 4.85
CA HIS A 8 -1.05 -2.19 5.41
C HIS A 8 -2.48 -2.46 4.93
N PHE A 9 -2.69 -3.67 4.42
CA PHE A 9 -4.01 -4.19 4.07
C PHE A 9 -4.31 -5.43 4.93
N THR A 10 -5.43 -5.40 5.66
CA THR A 10 -5.87 -6.53 6.49
C THR A 10 -7.06 -7.24 5.87
N ALA A 11 -6.86 -8.50 5.49
CA ALA A 11 -7.91 -9.40 5.02
C ALA A 11 -8.19 -10.47 6.09
N GLY A 12 -9.27 -10.29 6.84
CA GLY A 12 -9.60 -11.16 7.97
C GLY A 12 -8.55 -11.06 9.07
N ALA A 13 -7.83 -12.16 9.35
CA ALA A 13 -6.78 -12.21 10.36
C ALA A 13 -5.36 -11.94 9.82
N ASN A 14 -5.20 -11.76 8.51
CA ASN A 14 -3.89 -11.60 7.86
C ASN A 14 -3.70 -10.15 7.42
N THR A 15 -2.57 -9.56 7.79
CA THR A 15 -2.13 -8.24 7.31
C THR A 15 -0.95 -8.42 6.36
N VAL A 16 -1.02 -7.78 5.20
CA VAL A 16 0.06 -7.74 4.21
C VAL A 16 0.43 -6.30 3.91
N VAL A 17 1.68 -6.07 3.54
CA VAL A 17 2.13 -4.77 3.03
C VAL A 17 1.91 -4.74 1.52
N VAL A 18 1.32 -3.65 1.05
CA VAL A 18 1.01 -3.43 -0.36
C VAL A 18 1.51 -2.07 -0.80
N THR A 19 1.95 -1.97 -2.05
CA THR A 19 2.29 -0.70 -2.70
C THR A 19 1.10 -0.21 -3.52
N VAL A 20 0.74 1.06 -3.41
CA VAL A 20 -0.28 1.70 -4.25
C VAL A 20 0.23 1.81 -5.69
N ARG A 21 -0.54 1.28 -6.65
CA ARG A 21 -0.26 1.37 -8.09
C ARG A 21 -1.12 2.41 -8.78
N GLU A 22 -2.38 2.57 -8.35
CA GLU A 22 -3.32 3.53 -8.91
C GLU A 22 -4.39 3.88 -7.86
N VAL A 23 -4.72 5.17 -7.76
CA VAL A 23 -5.84 5.66 -6.94
C VAL A 23 -6.96 6.07 -7.90
N ARG A 24 -8.16 5.53 -7.70
CA ARG A 24 -9.31 5.77 -8.59
C ARG A 24 -10.36 6.63 -7.90
N ASP A 25 -11.09 7.40 -8.70
CA ASP A 25 -12.13 8.33 -8.21
C ASP A 25 -13.39 7.59 -7.66
N ASP A 26 -13.49 6.29 -7.87
CA ASP A 26 -14.58 5.43 -7.37
C ASP A 26 -14.35 4.92 -5.93
N GLY A 27 -13.29 5.39 -5.26
CA GLY A 27 -12.93 4.98 -3.90
C GLY A 27 -12.17 3.65 -3.85
N LEU A 28 -11.81 3.08 -5.01
CA LEU A 28 -10.95 1.91 -5.11
C LEU A 28 -9.49 2.31 -5.34
N VAL A 29 -8.60 1.43 -4.91
CA VAL A 29 -7.16 1.58 -5.02
C VAL A 29 -6.59 0.28 -5.55
N LEU A 30 -5.85 0.36 -6.67
CA LEU A 30 -5.10 -0.78 -7.18
C LEU A 30 -3.82 -0.88 -6.38
N VAL A 31 -3.60 -2.02 -5.72
CA VAL A 31 -2.43 -2.26 -4.88
C VAL A 31 -1.70 -3.52 -5.32
N GLN A 32 -0.40 -3.59 -5.05
CA GLN A 32 0.41 -4.78 -5.28
C GLN A 32 1.01 -5.26 -3.98
N ASN A 33 0.81 -6.54 -3.65
CA ASN A 33 1.44 -7.15 -2.47
C ASN A 33 2.96 -7.19 -2.63
N GLU A 34 3.69 -6.74 -1.61
CA GLU A 34 5.15 -6.72 -1.58
C GLU A 34 5.79 -8.05 -1.19
N SER A 35 5.00 -8.98 -0.65
CA SER A 35 5.49 -10.32 -0.30
C SER A 35 6.12 -10.96 -1.54
N HIS A 36 7.45 -11.16 -1.48
CA HIS A 36 8.36 -11.56 -2.57
C HIS A 36 8.10 -12.97 -3.14
N GLY A 37 6.88 -13.24 -3.60
CA GLY A 37 6.52 -14.46 -4.33
C GLY A 37 6.27 -14.14 -5.79
N THR A 38 6.96 -14.83 -6.69
CA THR A 38 6.65 -14.83 -8.13
C THR A 38 5.16 -15.14 -8.32
N GLY A 39 4.35 -14.16 -8.72
CA GLY A 39 2.91 -14.31 -8.93
C GLY A 39 1.98 -13.46 -8.05
N ALA A 40 2.50 -12.52 -7.25
CA ALA A 40 1.66 -11.51 -6.60
C ALA A 40 1.06 -10.54 -7.65
N TYR A 41 -0.14 -10.85 -8.12
CA TYR A 41 -0.91 -9.98 -9.01
C TYR A 41 -1.45 -8.76 -8.27
N PRO A 42 -1.54 -7.59 -8.94
CA PRO A 42 -2.20 -6.43 -8.37
C PRO A 42 -3.70 -6.70 -8.21
N PHE A 43 -4.31 -6.13 -7.18
CA PHE A 43 -5.73 -6.29 -6.88
C PHE A 43 -6.33 -4.98 -6.38
N LEU A 44 -7.65 -4.83 -6.55
CA LEU A 44 -8.40 -3.66 -6.11
C LEU A 44 -8.87 -3.85 -4.66
N VAL A 45 -8.68 -2.80 -3.86
CA VAL A 45 -9.21 -2.70 -2.50
C VAL A 45 -9.92 -1.36 -2.33
N ARG A 46 -10.81 -1.26 -1.34
CA ARG A 46 -11.35 0.04 -0.95
C ARG A 46 -10.30 0.82 -0.17
N SER A 47 -10.27 2.13 -0.38
CA SER A 47 -9.33 3.03 0.31
C SER A 47 -9.48 2.99 1.83
N ASP A 48 -10.69 2.74 2.35
CA ASP A 48 -10.98 2.63 3.79
C ASP A 48 -10.35 1.39 4.46
N MET A 49 -9.88 0.42 3.68
CA MET A 49 -9.21 -0.78 4.17
C MET A 49 -7.68 -0.65 4.18
N LEU A 50 -7.14 0.48 3.73
CA LEU A 50 -5.70 0.74 3.69
C LEU A 50 -5.29 1.63 4.84
N VAL A 51 -4.27 1.20 5.57
CA VAL A 51 -3.61 2.01 6.60
C VAL A 51 -2.23 2.41 6.05
N PRO A 52 -1.98 3.68 5.73
CA PRO A 52 -0.68 4.14 5.25
C PRO A 52 0.43 3.78 6.24
N GLU A 53 1.55 3.27 5.71
CA GLU A 53 2.77 3.10 6.51
C GLU A 53 3.32 4.52 6.75
N LEU A 54 3.29 4.98 8.00
CA LEU A 54 3.91 6.24 8.37
C LEU A 54 5.41 6.08 8.19
N VAL A 55 5.96 6.65 7.12
CA VAL A 55 7.40 6.83 6.99
C VAL A 55 7.75 7.99 7.90
N ASP A 56 8.36 7.70 9.05
CA ASP A 56 9.05 8.75 9.81
C ASP A 56 9.98 9.48 8.83
N PRO A 57 9.96 10.82 8.77
CA PRO A 57 10.89 11.54 7.91
C PRO A 57 12.30 11.20 8.40
N VAL A 58 12.98 10.30 7.68
CA VAL A 58 14.41 10.09 7.89
C VAL A 58 15.07 11.43 7.61
N ASP A 59 15.69 11.95 8.66
CA ASP A 59 16.43 13.21 8.73
C ASP A 59 17.13 13.50 7.40
N ALA A 60 16.57 14.44 6.63
CA ALA A 60 17.13 14.89 5.36
C ALA A 60 18.26 15.92 5.57
N ASP A 61 18.88 15.94 6.76
CA ASP A 61 19.96 16.85 7.13
C ASP A 61 21.09 16.10 7.86
N ALA A 62 21.81 15.27 7.10
CA ALA A 62 23.17 14.88 7.48
C ALA A 62 24.12 15.36 6.38
N VAL A 63 24.45 16.64 6.47
CA VAL A 63 25.55 17.32 5.74
C VAL A 63 26.91 16.79 6.23
#